data_AF-A0A924LS74-F1
#
_entry.id   AF-A0A924LS74-F1
#
_cell.length_a   1.000
_cell.length_b   1.000
_cell.length_c   1.000
_cell.angle_alpha   90.00
_cell.angle_beta   90.00
_cell.angle_gamma   90.00
#
_symmetry.space_group_name_H-M   'P 1'
#
loop_
_entity.id
_entity.type
_entity.pdbx_description
1 polymer ?
#
loop_
_entity_poly.entity_id
_entity_poly.type
_entity_poly.pdbx_seq_one_letter_code
_entity_poly.pdbx_strand_id
1 'polypeptide(L)'
;MNEEKYLVFENYLNNDLDFEEKETFENELKSNSEIASAFEIYKDLTIHLQQKFETEKQLNAYKENLKIASGTNNKKFGKIFSLRPIYLAIAACFALVFGLMIFNNSKSDPTFTDYYQKENANFTE
;
A
#
# COMPACT_ATOMS: atom_id res chain seq x y z
N MET A 1 38.84 37.11 11.35
CA MET A 1 38.76 38.50 10.87
C MET A 1 37.60 38.77 9.90
N ASN A 2 36.85 37.76 9.42
CA ASN A 2 35.60 37.94 8.66
C ASN A 2 34.34 37.40 9.39
N GLU A 3 34.50 36.69 10.51
CA GLU A 3 33.40 36.06 11.25
C GLU A 3 32.45 37.09 11.88
N GLU A 4 32.98 38.19 12.42
CA GLU A 4 32.18 39.28 12.99
C GLU A 4 31.25 39.94 11.95
N LYS A 5 31.68 40.04 10.68
CA LYS A 5 30.86 40.59 9.60
C LYS A 5 29.66 39.68 9.28
N TYR A 6 29.87 38.37 9.25
CA TYR A 6 28.79 37.42 9.01
C TYR A 6 27.80 37.36 10.17
N LEU A 7 28.25 37.59 11.41
CA LEU A 7 27.35 37.70 12.56
C LEU A 7 26.40 38.90 12.43
N VAL A 8 26.92 40.05 11.99
CA VAL A 8 26.09 41.24 11.74
C VAL A 8 25.10 40.98 10.61
N PHE A 9 25.50 40.29 9.53
CA PHE A 9 24.60 39.92 8.45
C PHE A 9 23.46 39.01 8.93
N GLU A 10 23.79 38.00 9.74
CA GLU A 10 22.83 37.07 10.31
C GLU A 10 21.85 37.79 11.26
N ASN A 11 22.36 38.62 12.17
CA ASN A 11 21.53 39.42 13.08
C ASN A 11 20.63 40.39 12.31
N TYR A 12 21.11 40.97 11.20
CA TYR A 12 20.29 41.81 10.32
C TYR A 12 19.17 41.02 9.64
N LEU A 13 19.45 39.82 9.12
CA LEU A 13 18.45 38.95 8.48
C LEU A 13 17.41 38.42 9.47
N ASN A 14 17.81 38.13 10.71
CA ASN A 14 16.93 37.71 11.79
C ASN A 14 16.23 38.88 12.50
N ASN A 15 16.56 40.11 12.13
CA ASN A 15 16.00 41.34 12.69
C ASN A 15 16.28 41.51 14.21
N ASP A 16 17.46 41.05 14.63
CA ASP A 16 17.97 41.05 16.01
C ASP A 16 18.87 42.28 16.32
N LEU A 17 19.14 43.14 15.34
CA LEU A 17 19.89 44.38 15.53
C LEU A 17 19.03 45.49 16.16
N ASP A 18 19.64 46.31 17.02
CA ASP A 18 18.98 47.52 17.51
C ASP A 18 18.81 48.56 16.40
N PHE A 19 17.92 49.53 16.59
CA PHE A 19 17.61 50.55 15.58
C PHE A 19 18.86 51.33 15.13
N GLU A 20 19.74 51.68 16.08
CA GLU A 20 20.98 52.43 15.79
C GLU A 20 22.01 51.57 15.05
N GLU A 21 22.11 50.29 15.40
CA GLU A 21 23.00 49.31 14.74
C GLU A 21 22.53 48.97 13.32
N LYS A 22 21.21 48.96 13.11
CA LYS A 22 20.61 48.76 11.80
C LYS A 22 20.88 49.93 10.86
N GLU A 23 20.70 51.17 11.35
CA GLU A 23 20.95 52.37 10.55
C GLU A 23 22.44 52.49 10.16
N THR A 24 23.34 52.20 11.10
CA THR A 24 24.78 52.18 10.83
C THR A 24 25.15 51.13 9.77
N PHE A 25 24.60 49.92 9.87
CA PHE A 25 24.82 48.86 8.88
C PHE A 25 24.26 49.22 7.49
N GLU A 26 23.05 49.78 7.42
CA GLU A 26 22.46 50.23 6.15
C GLU A 26 23.26 51.36 5.49
N ASN A 27 23.84 52.25 6.29
CA ASN A 27 24.73 53.30 5.80
C ASN A 27 26.08 52.72 5.32
N GLU A 28 26.59 51.68 5.98
CA GLU A 28 27.79 50.97 5.56
C GLU A 28 27.57 50.21 4.24
N LEU A 29 26.41 49.56 4.06
CA LEU A 29 26.01 48.92 2.80
C LEU A 29 25.94 49.92 1.64
N LYS A 30 25.47 51.16 1.89
CA LYS A 30 25.42 52.22 0.86
C LYS A 30 26.79 52.79 0.53
N SER A 31 27.67 52.88 1.53
CA SER A 31 28.98 53.53 1.40
C SER A 31 30.07 52.58 0.89
N ASN A 32 29.94 51.28 1.15
CA ASN A 32 30.94 50.28 0.81
C ASN A 32 30.37 49.15 -0.08
N SER A 33 30.71 49.22 -1.37
CA SER A 33 30.30 48.25 -2.39
C SER A 33 30.80 46.81 -2.12
N GLU A 34 31.92 46.65 -1.41
CA GLU A 34 32.47 45.32 -1.10
C GLU A 34 31.61 44.60 -0.06
N ILE A 35 31.16 45.33 0.97
CA ILE A 35 30.28 44.82 2.03
C ILE A 35 28.89 44.55 1.46
N ALA A 36 28.37 45.43 0.60
CA ALA A 36 27.10 45.19 -0.09
C ALA A 36 27.10 43.90 -0.92
N SER A 37 28.18 43.67 -1.68
CA SER A 37 28.31 42.45 -2.49
C SER A 37 28.43 41.21 -1.62
N ALA A 38 29.20 41.27 -0.52
CA ALA A 38 29.33 40.16 0.41
C ALA A 38 27.99 39.82 1.11
N PHE A 39 27.22 40.84 1.47
CA PHE A 39 25.89 40.68 2.09
C PHE A 39 24.88 40.06 1.11
N GLU A 40 24.84 40.51 -0.15
CA GLU A 40 24.00 39.92 -1.20
C GLU A 40 24.31 38.43 -1.40
N ILE A 41 25.59 38.06 -1.54
CA ILE A 41 26.02 36.67 -1.68
C ILE A 41 25.60 35.84 -0.45
N TYR A 42 25.78 36.38 0.75
CA TYR A 42 25.40 35.71 1.98
C TYR A 42 23.88 35.47 2.05
N LYS A 43 23.09 36.50 1.78
CA LYS A 43 21.63 36.44 1.75
C LYS A 43 21.13 35.39 0.74
N ASP A 44 21.67 35.40 -0.48
CA ASP A 44 21.29 34.44 -1.52
C ASP A 44 21.63 33.01 -1.11
N LEU A 45 22.80 32.79 -0.51
CA LEU A 45 23.21 31.48 0.01
C LEU A 45 22.23 31.00 1.10
N THR A 46 21.90 31.86 2.06
CA THR A 46 20.98 31.54 3.16
C THR A 46 19.59 31.18 2.64
N ILE A 47 19.05 31.95 1.69
CA ILE A 47 17.76 31.65 1.06
C ILE A 47 17.80 30.30 0.32
N HIS A 48 18.86 30.05 -0.45
CA HIS A 48 18.98 28.81 -1.20
C HIS A 48 19.12 27.58 -0.27
N LEU A 49 19.86 27.71 0.83
CA LEU A 49 19.95 26.67 1.85
C LEU A 49 18.59 26.43 2.51
N GLN A 50 17.89 27.49 2.92
CA GLN A 50 16.58 27.39 3.55
C GLN A 50 15.59 26.68 2.62
N GLN A 51 15.52 27.07 1.35
CA GLN A 51 14.67 26.42 0.35
C GLN A 51 14.98 24.94 0.19
N LYS A 52 16.27 24.58 0.13
CA LYS A 52 16.69 23.17 0.00
C LYS A 52 16.31 22.34 1.21
N PHE A 53 16.61 22.81 2.43
CA PHE A 53 16.30 22.07 3.65
C PHE A 53 14.81 22.01 3.94
N GLU A 54 14.06 23.07 3.61
CA GLU A 54 12.60 23.07 3.71
C GLU A 54 11.98 22.07 2.73
N THR A 55 12.49 22.01 1.50
CA THR A 55 12.09 21.01 0.50
C THR A 55 12.39 19.59 0.98
N GLU A 56 13.58 19.32 1.54
CA GLU A 56 13.94 18.01 2.07
C GLU A 56 13.05 17.59 3.26
N LYS A 57 12.74 18.53 4.16
CA LYS A 57 11.83 18.30 5.29
C LYS A 57 10.41 17.99 4.82
N GLN A 58 9.89 18.77 3.86
CA GLN A 58 8.58 18.53 3.25
C GLN A 58 8.55 17.19 2.50
N LEU A 59 9.62 16.82 1.80
CA LEU A 59 9.73 15.56 1.07
C LEU A 59 9.79 14.36 2.02
N ASN A 60 10.52 14.47 3.14
CA ASN A 60 10.56 13.43 4.17
C ASN A 60 9.19 13.29 4.87
N ALA A 61 8.53 14.40 5.21
CA ALA A 61 7.17 14.36 5.73
C ALA A 61 6.19 13.73 4.72
N TYR A 62 6.32 14.05 3.44
CA TYR A 62 5.55 13.44 2.37
C TYR A 62 5.80 11.92 2.26
N LYS A 63 7.06 11.48 2.32
CA LYS A 63 7.42 10.05 2.32
C LYS A 63 6.86 9.31 3.53
N GLU A 64 6.92 9.89 4.72
CA GLU A 64 6.34 9.28 5.93
C GLU A 64 4.81 9.21 5.82
N ASN A 65 4.14 10.27 5.37
CA ASN A 65 2.70 10.25 5.07
C ASN A 65 2.35 9.18 4.03
N LEU A 66 3.17 9.01 3.01
CA LEU A 66 2.98 8.00 1.97
C LEU A 66 3.20 6.58 2.52
N LYS A 67 4.16 6.36 3.45
CA LYS A 67 4.30 5.07 4.15
C LYS A 67 3.09 4.76 5.05
N ILE A 68 2.55 5.76 5.73
CA ILE A 68 1.34 5.63 6.57
C ILE A 68 0.12 5.33 5.68
N ALA A 69 -0.06 6.07 4.58
CA ALA A 69 -1.14 5.85 3.61
C ALA A 69 -0.98 4.53 2.85
N SER A 70 0.26 4.15 2.52
CA SER A 70 0.65 2.84 1.99
C SER A 70 0.70 1.78 3.08
N GLY A 71 0.21 2.09 4.30
CA GLY A 71 0.01 1.14 5.37
C GLY A 71 -0.64 -0.11 4.80
N THR A 72 0.17 -1.15 4.63
CA THR A 72 0.13 -2.36 5.45
C THR A 72 -1.26 -2.94 5.73
N ASN A 73 -2.22 -2.69 4.84
CA ASN A 73 -3.38 -3.53 4.61
C ASN A 73 -2.95 -4.82 3.87
N ASN A 74 -1.87 -5.44 4.35
CA ASN A 74 -1.80 -6.89 4.42
C ASN A 74 -2.80 -7.35 5.49
N LYS A 75 -4.07 -6.94 5.37
CA LYS A 75 -5.16 -7.74 5.92
C LYS A 75 -4.95 -9.08 5.22
N LYS A 76 -4.46 -10.07 5.97
CA LYS A 76 -4.40 -11.45 5.51
C LYS A 76 -5.84 -11.81 5.20
N PHE A 77 -6.27 -11.57 3.97
CA PHE A 77 -7.55 -12.07 3.48
C PHE A 77 -7.47 -13.56 3.73
N GLY A 78 -8.29 -14.03 4.67
CA GLY A 78 -8.25 -15.41 5.16
C GLY A 78 -8.18 -16.32 3.95
N LYS A 79 -7.22 -17.25 3.95
CA LYS A 79 -6.83 -18.12 2.82
C LYS A 79 -8.06 -18.52 2.00
N ILE A 80 -8.34 -17.79 0.92
CA ILE A 80 -9.49 -18.05 0.06
C ILE A 80 -9.11 -19.32 -0.69
N PHE A 81 -9.67 -20.45 -0.28
CA PHE A 81 -9.45 -21.72 -0.94
C PHE A 81 -10.19 -21.68 -2.26
N SER A 82 -9.50 -21.29 -3.33
CA SER A 82 -10.05 -21.37 -4.67
C SER A 82 -10.23 -22.85 -4.99
N LEU A 83 -11.45 -23.37 -4.84
CA LEU A 83 -11.82 -24.66 -5.39
C LEU A 83 -11.70 -24.52 -6.90
N ARG A 84 -10.57 -25.00 -7.46
CA ARG A 84 -10.38 -24.99 -8.90
C ARG A 84 -11.49 -25.84 -9.52
N PRO A 85 -12.16 -25.36 -10.60
CA PRO A 85 -13.25 -26.08 -11.24
C PRO A 85 -12.86 -27.50 -11.71
N ILE A 86 -11.55 -27.73 -11.89
CA ILE A 86 -10.97 -29.05 -12.19
C ILE A 86 -11.30 -30.09 -11.10
N TYR A 87 -11.25 -29.73 -9.82
CA TYR A 87 -11.59 -30.67 -8.74
C TYR A 87 -13.08 -31.06 -8.77
N LEU A 88 -13.96 -30.12 -9.13
CA LEU A 88 -15.38 -30.37 -9.27
C LEU A 88 -15.66 -31.27 -10.49
N ALA A 89 -14.96 -31.03 -11.62
CA ALA A 89 -15.04 -31.88 -12.81
C ALA A 89 -14.58 -33.33 -12.52
N ILE A 90 -13.49 -33.50 -11.76
CA ILE A 90 -13.00 -34.82 -11.35
C ILE A 90 -14.06 -35.54 -10.49
N ALA A 91 -14.62 -34.85 -9.49
CA ALA A 91 -15.68 -35.42 -8.65
C ALA A 91 -16.93 -35.83 -9.45
N ALA A 92 -17.34 -35.01 -10.42
CA ALA A 92 -18.46 -35.32 -11.31
C ALA A 92 -18.20 -36.58 -12.16
N CYS A 93 -16.98 -36.76 -12.68
CA CYS A 93 -16.62 -38.00 -13.40
C CYS A 93 -16.76 -39.24 -12.51
N PHE A 94 -16.26 -39.20 -11.27
CA PHE A 94 -16.44 -40.32 -10.33
C PHE A 94 -17.92 -40.57 -10.02
N ALA A 95 -18.70 -39.51 -9.76
CA ALA A 95 -20.13 -39.64 -9.49
C ALA A 95 -20.90 -40.29 -10.64
N LEU A 96 -20.57 -39.95 -11.89
CA LEU A 96 -21.17 -40.56 -13.08
C LEU A 96 -20.80 -42.05 -13.20
N VAL A 97 -19.52 -42.40 -13.01
CA VAL A 97 -19.07 -43.80 -13.09
C VAL A 97 -19.73 -44.66 -12.01
N PHE A 98 -19.73 -44.18 -10.75
CA PHE A 98 -20.38 -44.88 -9.65
C PHE A 98 -21.90 -44.96 -9.83
N GLY A 99 -22.53 -43.88 -10.29
CA GLY A 99 -23.97 -43.85 -10.57
C GLY A 99 -24.37 -44.86 -11.65
N LEU A 100 -23.60 -44.95 -12.73
CA LEU A 100 -23.82 -45.94 -13.80
C LEU A 100 -23.58 -47.37 -13.32
N MET A 101 -22.55 -47.61 -12.49
CA MET A 101 -22.32 -48.94 -11.92
C MET A 101 -23.48 -49.39 -11.03
N ILE A 102 -23.95 -48.53 -10.13
CA ILE A 102 -25.09 -48.87 -9.26
C ILE A 102 -26.33 -49.12 -10.12
N PHE A 103 -26.65 -48.23 -11.06
CA PHE A 103 -27.81 -48.38 -11.94
C PHE A 103 -27.77 -49.68 -12.75
N ASN A 104 -26.61 -50.06 -13.29
CA ASN A 104 -26.47 -51.29 -14.06
C ASN A 104 -26.58 -52.54 -13.18
N ASN A 105 -26.00 -52.53 -11.96
CA ASN A 105 -26.12 -53.64 -11.03
C ASN A 105 -27.51 -53.74 -10.38
N SER A 106 -28.27 -52.65 -10.33
CA SER A 106 -29.66 -52.64 -9.83
C SER A 106 -30.69 -53.13 -10.85
N LYS A 107 -30.32 -53.28 -12.13
CA LYS A 107 -31.17 -53.98 -13.10
C LYS A 107 -30.96 -55.49 -12.96
N SER A 108 -31.75 -56.10 -12.08
CA SER A 108 -31.99 -57.56 -12.16
C SER A 108 -32.91 -57.80 -13.36
N ASP A 109 -32.44 -58.53 -14.37
CA ASP A 109 -33.32 -59.00 -15.46
C ASP A 109 -34.36 -59.94 -14.84
N PRO A 110 -35.66 -59.57 -14.82
CA PRO A 110 -36.65 -60.37 -14.13
C PRO A 110 -36.84 -61.68 -14.89
N THR A 111 -36.68 -62.79 -14.18
CA THR A 111 -36.84 -64.12 -14.74
C THR A 111 -38.30 -64.52 -14.74
N PHE A 112 -38.73 -65.41 -15.65
CA PHE A 112 -40.14 -65.85 -15.70
C PHE A 112 -40.66 -66.40 -14.36
N THR A 113 -39.77 -66.96 -13.56
CA THR A 113 -40.04 -67.45 -12.19
C THR A 113 -40.41 -66.35 -11.21
N ASP A 114 -39.99 -65.10 -11.42
CA ASP A 114 -40.33 -63.96 -10.56
C ASP A 114 -41.80 -63.52 -10.70
N TYR A 115 -42.44 -63.89 -11.81
CA TYR A 115 -43.86 -63.65 -12.07
C TYR A 115 -44.72 -64.92 -11.96
N TYR A 116 -44.10 -66.09 -11.78
CA TYR A 116 -44.80 -67.36 -11.71
C TYR A 116 -45.35 -67.60 -10.29
N GLN A 117 -46.52 -67.03 -10.02
CA GLN A 117 -47.26 -67.32 -8.79
C GLN A 117 -48.06 -68.61 -8.96
N LYS A 118 -47.57 -69.71 -8.37
CA LYS A 118 -48.29 -71.00 -8.36
C LYS A 118 -49.51 -70.88 -7.44
N GLU A 119 -50.72 -70.87 -8.00
CA GLU A 119 -51.93 -71.01 -7.19
C GLU A 119 -51.94 -72.37 -6.51
N ASN A 120 -51.99 -72.37 -5.18
CA ASN A 120 -52.13 -73.59 -4.40
C ASN A 120 -53.60 -74.00 -4.42
N ALA A 121 -53.93 -75.00 -5.25
CA ALA A 121 -55.25 -75.63 -5.20
C ALA A 121 -55.34 -76.50 -3.94
N ASN A 122 -56.01 -75.98 -2.91
CA ASN A 122 -56.38 -76.79 -1.75
C ASN A 122 -57.65 -77.56 -2.10
N PHE A 123 -57.52 -78.87 -2.31
CA PHE A 123 -58.67 -79.76 -2.40
C PHE A 123 -59.13 -80.08 -0.96
N THR A 124 -60.34 -79.66 -0.60
CA THR A 124 -61.02 -80.10 0.62
C THR A 124 -61.85 -81.33 0.29
N GLU A 125 -61.60 -82.45 0.98
CA GLU A 125 -62.50 -83.62 1.03
C GLU A 125 -63.77 -83.31 1.85
#